data_AF-A0A7Y5QP91-F1
#
_entry.id   AF-A0A7Y5QP91-F1
#
_cell.length_a   1.000
_cell.length_b   1.000
_cell.length_c   1.000
_cell.angle_alpha   90.00
_cell.angle_beta   90.00
_cell.angle_gamma   90.00
#
_symmetry.space_group_name_H-M   'P 1'
#
loop_
_entity.id
_entity.type
_entity.pdbx_description
1 polymer ?
#
loop_
_entity_poly.entity_id
_entity_poly.type
_entity_poly.pdbx_seq_one_letter_code
_entity_poly.pdbx_strand_id
1 'polypeptide(L)'
;LLRATADSARSEAIWKALVANHAQSPEAAESDLELARLFRRRGDAAGAIARLEHLILTYPQSALVPQARRELELAKGTIPPP
;
A
#
# COMPACT_ATOMS: atom_id res chain seq x y z
N LEU A 1 30.66 -8.04 -17.69
CA LEU A 1 29.75 -8.22 -16.53
C LEU A 1 29.26 -6.89 -15.89
N LEU A 2 29.64 -5.70 -16.38
CA LEU A 2 29.27 -4.40 -15.76
C LEU A 2 28.03 -3.68 -16.35
N ARG A 3 27.39 -4.25 -17.37
CA ARG A 3 26.30 -3.55 -18.10
C ARG A 3 24.92 -3.77 -17.47
N ALA A 4 24.69 -4.93 -16.85
CA ALA A 4 23.43 -5.27 -16.21
C ALA A 4 23.15 -4.46 -14.94
N THR A 5 24.18 -4.13 -14.15
CA THR A 5 24.04 -3.38 -12.90
C THR A 5 23.72 -1.90 -13.13
N ALA A 6 24.29 -1.30 -14.18
CA ALA A 6 24.05 0.10 -14.54
C ALA A 6 22.64 0.33 -15.11
N ASP A 7 22.09 -0.64 -15.86
CA ASP A 7 20.71 -0.57 -16.36
C ASP A 7 19.66 -0.80 -15.26
N SER A 8 19.98 -1.61 -14.24
CA SER A 8 19.12 -1.79 -13.07
C SER A 8 18.99 -0.52 -12.24
N ALA A 9 20.10 0.19 -11.97
CA ALA A 9 20.08 1.43 -11.20
C ALA A 9 19.38 2.57 -11.95
N ARG A 10 19.57 2.66 -13.27
CA ARG A 10 18.86 3.62 -14.13
C ARG A 10 17.37 3.32 -14.20
N SER A 11 17.00 2.05 -14.35
CA SER A 11 15.59 1.63 -14.34
C SER A 11 14.93 1.96 -13.02
N GLU A 12 15.59 1.66 -11.90
CA GLU A 12 15.09 1.99 -10.55
C GLU A 12 14.84 3.49 -10.39
N ALA A 13 15.73 4.35 -10.88
CA ALA A 13 15.55 5.80 -10.83
C ALA A 13 14.38 6.28 -11.71
N ILE A 14 14.21 5.72 -12.91
CA ILE A 14 13.10 6.04 -13.82
C ILE A 14 11.77 5.56 -13.22
N TRP A 15 11.74 4.36 -12.65
CA TRP A 15 10.57 3.86 -11.92
C TRP A 15 10.25 4.77 -10.74
N LYS A 16 11.23 5.13 -9.89
CA LYS A 16 11.07 6.10 -8.78
C LYS A 16 10.56 7.48 -9.23
N ALA A 17 10.94 7.94 -10.41
CA ALA A 17 10.45 9.21 -10.95
C ALA A 17 9.01 9.09 -11.48
N LEU A 18 8.68 7.96 -12.13
CA LEU A 18 7.31 7.68 -12.59
C LEU A 18 6.35 7.53 -11.40
N VAL A 19 6.83 6.88 -10.34
CA VAL A 19 6.18 6.77 -9.04
C VAL A 19 5.83 8.13 -8.44
N ALA A 20 6.83 9.01 -8.37
CA ALA A 20 6.70 10.32 -7.76
C ALA A 20 5.75 11.24 -8.55
N ASN A 21 5.64 11.05 -9.87
CA ASN A 21 4.93 11.94 -10.77
C ASN A 21 3.54 11.44 -11.20
N HIS A 22 3.20 10.17 -10.98
CA HIS A 22 1.89 9.59 -11.27
C HIS A 22 1.24 8.96 -10.03
N ALA A 23 1.42 9.61 -8.88
CA ALA A 23 0.65 9.32 -7.68
C ALA A 23 -0.83 9.54 -8.01
N GLN A 24 -1.56 8.46 -8.23
CA GLN A 24 -3.01 8.46 -8.08
C GLN A 24 -3.32 9.18 -6.76
N SER A 25 -4.28 10.10 -6.80
CA SER A 25 -4.46 11.16 -5.79
C SER A 25 -4.25 10.65 -4.36
N PRO A 26 -3.40 11.30 -3.54
CA PRO A 26 -3.15 10.90 -2.15
C PRO A 26 -4.43 10.63 -1.36
N GLU A 27 -5.48 11.39 -1.65
CA GLU A 27 -6.81 11.29 -1.07
C GLU A 27 -7.48 9.94 -1.35
N ALA A 28 -7.20 9.29 -2.49
CA ALA A 28 -7.75 7.99 -2.83
C ALA A 28 -7.13 6.86 -2.00
N ALA A 29 -5.81 6.89 -1.80
CA ALA A 29 -5.12 5.94 -0.92
C ALA A 29 -5.51 6.15 0.55
N GLU A 30 -5.66 7.41 0.98
CA GLU A 30 -6.14 7.75 2.32
C GLU A 30 -7.58 7.27 2.55
N SER A 31 -8.45 7.42 1.54
CA SER A 31 -9.84 6.94 1.60
C SER A 31 -9.94 5.44 1.81
N ASP A 32 -9.14 4.63 1.09
CA ASP A 32 -9.13 3.18 1.29
C ASP A 32 -8.64 2.79 2.69
N LEU A 33 -7.63 3.49 3.23
CA LEU A 33 -7.11 3.24 4.57
C LEU A 33 -8.16 3.54 5.65
N GLU A 34 -8.84 4.69 5.55
CA GLU A 34 -9.87 5.07 6.52
C GLU A 34 -11.11 4.17 6.43
N LEU A 35 -11.50 3.77 5.23
CA LEU A 35 -12.60 2.84 5.03
C LEU A 35 -12.28 1.44 5.60
N ALA A 36 -11.03 0.97 5.46
CA ALA A 36 -10.60 -0.27 6.08
C ALA A 36 -10.67 -0.21 7.62
N ARG A 37 -10.22 0.89 8.22
CA ARG A 37 -10.31 1.12 9.68
C ARG A 37 -11.76 1.13 10.16
N LEU A 38 -12.65 1.76 9.40
CA LEU A 38 -14.08 1.76 9.69
C LEU A 38 -14.66 0.34 9.67
N PHE A 39 -14.36 -0.45 8.65
CA PHE A 39 -14.81 -1.85 8.56
C PHE A 39 -14.29 -2.68 9.72
N ARG A 40 -13.00 -2.55 10.08
CA ARG A 40 -12.43 -3.25 11.23
C ARG A 40 -13.12 -2.88 12.54
N ARG A 41 -13.40 -1.59 12.79
CA ARG A 41 -14.16 -1.15 13.98
C ARG A 41 -15.59 -1.69 14.02
N ARG A 42 -16.19 -1.96 12.87
CA ARG A 42 -17.53 -2.58 12.75
C ARG A 42 -17.51 -4.11 12.80
N GLY A 43 -16.34 -4.72 12.96
CA GLY A 43 -16.18 -6.19 12.94
C GLY A 43 -16.20 -6.80 11.54
N ASP A 44 -16.23 -5.98 10.48
CA ASP A 44 -16.15 -6.44 9.10
C ASP A 44 -14.69 -6.62 8.68
N ALA A 45 -14.11 -7.74 9.09
CA ALA A 45 -12.72 -8.08 8.76
C ALA A 45 -12.53 -8.28 7.24
N ALA A 46 -13.51 -8.87 6.55
CA ALA A 46 -13.43 -9.12 5.11
C ALA A 46 -13.42 -7.82 4.31
N GLY A 47 -14.30 -6.87 4.65
CA GLY A 47 -14.32 -5.53 4.06
C GLY A 47 -13.02 -4.77 4.32
N ALA A 48 -12.48 -4.86 5.54
CA ALA A 48 -11.21 -4.23 5.89
C ALA A 48 -10.05 -4.79 5.05
N ILE A 49 -9.93 -6.12 4.96
CA ILE A 49 -8.91 -6.80 4.14
C ILE A 49 -9.00 -6.34 2.69
N ALA A 50 -10.19 -6.36 2.10
CA ALA A 50 -10.39 -6.01 0.69
C ALA A 50 -9.96 -4.56 0.37
N ARG A 51 -10.23 -3.60 1.26
CA ARG A 51 -9.79 -2.20 1.09
C ARG A 51 -8.28 -2.05 1.21
N LEU A 52 -7.66 -2.76 2.15
CA LEU A 52 -6.21 -2.69 2.36
C LEU A 52 -5.44 -3.34 1.22
N GLU A 53 -5.93 -4.46 0.69
CA GLU A 53 -5.37 -5.10 -0.49
C GLU A 53 -5.52 -4.20 -1.73
N HIS A 54 -6.68 -3.55 -1.90
CA HIS A 54 -6.87 -2.55 -2.96
C HIS A 54 -5.86 -1.41 -2.84
N LEU A 55 -5.67 -0.83 -1.65
CA LEU A 55 -4.68 0.23 -1.42
C LEU A 55 -3.27 -0.22 -1.82
N ILE A 56 -2.84 -1.40 -1.37
CA ILE A 56 -1.48 -1.90 -1.58
C ILE A 56 -1.23 -2.22 -3.07
N LEU A 57 -2.22 -2.77 -3.76
CA LEU A 57 -2.10 -3.19 -5.16
C LEU A 57 -2.30 -2.02 -6.14
N THR A 58 -3.23 -1.11 -5.84
CA THR A 58 -3.55 0.03 -6.69
C THR A 58 -2.56 1.16 -6.48
N TYR A 59 -2.17 1.45 -5.22
CA TYR A 59 -1.25 2.54 -4.85
C TYR A 59 0.07 2.01 -4.26
N PRO A 60 0.85 1.18 -4.99
CA PRO A 60 2.00 0.46 -4.43
C PRO A 60 3.14 1.36 -3.94
N GLN A 61 3.07 2.65 -4.23
CA GLN A 61 4.07 3.65 -3.90
C GLN A 61 3.57 4.71 -2.92
N SER A 62 2.30 4.61 -2.53
CA SER A 62 1.76 5.47 -1.48
C SER A 62 2.60 5.31 -0.22
N ALA A 63 2.90 6.43 0.44
CA ALA A 63 3.54 6.41 1.75
C ALA A 63 2.71 5.65 2.80
N LEU A 64 1.43 5.37 2.52
CA LEU A 64 0.53 4.60 3.38
C LEU A 64 0.70 3.08 3.24
N VAL A 65 1.43 2.56 2.25
CA VAL A 65 1.59 1.11 2.04
C VAL A 65 2.12 0.37 3.29
N PRO A 66 3.15 0.86 4.01
CA PRO A 66 3.59 0.22 5.25
C PRO A 66 2.49 0.15 6.31
N GLN A 67 1.69 1.21 6.43
CA GLN A 67 0.58 1.28 7.38
C GLN A 67 -0.57 0.34 6.98
N ALA A 68 -0.89 0.28 5.69
CA ALA A 68 -1.91 -0.61 5.15
C ALA A 68 -1.56 -2.08 5.38
N ARG A 69 -0.29 -2.47 5.20
CA ARG A 69 0.19 -3.83 5.51
C ARG A 69 0.01 -4.17 6.98
N ARG A 70 0.31 -3.24 7.89
CA ARG A 70 0.11 -3.46 9.34
C ARG A 70 -1.38 -3.65 9.67
N GLU A 71 -2.26 -2.80 9.15
CA GLU A 71 -3.71 -2.95 9.36
C GLU A 71 -4.24 -4.24 8.73
N LEU A 72 -3.62 -4.72 7.65
CA LEU A 72 -4.00 -5.96 6.98
C LEU A 72 -3.71 -7.17 7.86
N GLU A 73 -2.55 -7.20 8.51
CA GLU A 73 -2.20 -8.24 9.49
C GLU A 73 -3.14 -8.20 10.70
N LEU A 74 -3.47 -7.01 11.21
CA LEU A 74 -4.46 -6.86 12.27
C LEU A 74 -5.85 -7.36 11.85
N ALA A 75 -6.28 -7.07 10.62
CA ALA A 75 -7.57 -7.50 10.09
C ALA A 75 -7.61 -9.03 9.84
N LYS A 76 -6.48 -9.64 9.47
CA LYS A 76 -6.33 -11.10 9.34
C LYS A 76 -6.25 -11.82 10.68
N GLY A 77 -6.08 -11.09 11.79
CA GLY A 77 -5.88 -11.68 13.12
C GLY A 77 -4.53 -12.37 13.28
N THR A 78 -3.55 -12.08 12.40
CA THR A 78 -2.20 -12.64 12.48
C THR A 78 -1.34 -11.95 13.54
N ILE A 79 -1.75 -10.76 13.99
CA ILE A 79 -1.13 -10.00 15.08
C ILE A 79 -2.22 -9.56 16.08
N PRO A 80 -2.02 -9.70 17.40
CA PRO A 80 -2.94 -9.18 18.40
C PRO A 80 -3.11 -7.65 18.27
N PRO A 81 -4.31 -7.10 18.53
CA PRO A 81 -4.48 -5.65 18.57
C PRO A 81 -3.60 -5.04 19.68
N PRO A 82 -3.06 -3.82 19.48
CA PRO A 82 -2.32 -3.10 20.51
C PRO A 82 -3.21 -2.72 21.70
#